data_AF-A0A132NKB3-F1
#
_entry.id   AF-A0A132NKB3-F1
#
_cell.length_a   1.000
_cell.length_b   1.000
_cell.length_c   1.000
_cell.angle_alpha   90.00
_cell.angle_beta   90.00
_cell.angle_gamma   90.00
#
_symmetry.space_group_name_H-M   'P 1'
#
loop_
_entity.id
_entity.type
_entity.pdbx_description
1 polymer ?
#
loop_
_entity_poly.entity_id
_entity_poly.type
_entity_poly.pdbx_seq_one_letter_code
_entity_poly.pdbx_strand_id
1 'polypeptide(L)'
;WRRDPAADPARVLGPLRRPCERAFSVDELYEFLFVAPYRALVRLVRFTDDEVVDAYVRGSGVLARLAGAGLRLTQTGNVQTYLTGLLAGVVLIAISVVMAQ
;
A
#
# COMPACT_ATOMS: atom_id res chain seq x y z
N TRP A 1 -42.32 -8.94 -27.15
CA TRP A 1 -41.44 -10.00 -27.66
C TRP A 1 -41.60 -11.38 -26.99
N ARG A 2 -41.64 -11.52 -25.65
CA ARG A 2 -41.82 -12.84 -24.98
C ARG A 2 -43.23 -13.44 -25.08
N ARG A 3 -44.21 -12.66 -25.56
CA ARG A 3 -45.61 -13.10 -25.73
C ARG A 3 -45.94 -13.61 -27.14
N ASP A 4 -45.07 -13.36 -28.13
CA ASP A 4 -45.29 -13.80 -29.50
C ASP A 4 -43.95 -13.96 -30.25
N PRO A 5 -43.37 -15.18 -30.29
CA PRO A 5 -42.10 -15.45 -30.97
C PRO A 5 -42.16 -15.27 -32.48
N ALA A 6 -43.37 -15.28 -33.08
CA ALA A 6 -43.54 -15.16 -34.52
C ALA A 6 -43.36 -13.71 -35.02
N ALA A 7 -43.71 -12.73 -34.18
CA ALA A 7 -43.64 -11.29 -34.45
C ALA A 7 -42.35 -10.63 -33.93
N ASP A 8 -41.25 -11.38 -33.79
CA ASP A 8 -39.97 -10.83 -33.34
C ASP A 8 -39.30 -10.01 -34.46
N PRO A 9 -39.19 -8.66 -34.34
CA PRO A 9 -38.58 -7.80 -35.36
C PRO A 9 -37.10 -8.12 -35.58
N ALA A 10 -36.45 -8.84 -34.66
CA ALA A 10 -35.07 -9.29 -34.82
C ALA A 10 -34.89 -10.31 -35.95
N ARG A 11 -35.97 -10.92 -36.46
CA ARG A 11 -35.92 -11.81 -37.65
C ARG A 11 -35.64 -11.03 -38.94
N VAL A 12 -36.01 -9.76 -39.00
CA VAL A 12 -35.78 -8.87 -40.15
C VAL A 12 -34.28 -8.54 -40.30
N LEU A 13 -33.49 -8.65 -39.23
CA LEU A 13 -32.05 -8.40 -39.23
C LEU A 13 -31.21 -9.52 -39.90
N GLY A 14 -31.81 -10.67 -40.23
CA GLY A 14 -31.15 -11.75 -40.95
C GLY A 14 -29.78 -12.15 -40.35
N PRO A 15 -28.71 -12.30 -41.15
CA PRO A 15 -27.38 -12.70 -40.64
C PRO A 15 -26.75 -11.71 -39.64
N LEU A 16 -27.24 -10.47 -39.56
CA LEU A 16 -26.79 -9.45 -38.59
C LEU A 16 -27.38 -9.64 -37.19
N ARG A 17 -28.32 -10.57 -37.02
CA ARG A 17 -28.89 -10.92 -35.71
C ARG A 17 -27.81 -11.37 -34.71
N ARG A 18 -26.84 -12.17 -35.15
CA ARG A 18 -25.75 -12.72 -34.30
C ARG A 18 -24.83 -11.63 -33.71
N PRO A 19 -24.31 -10.67 -34.49
CA PRO A 19 -23.52 -9.57 -33.93
C PRO A 19 -24.37 -8.59 -33.10
N CYS A 20 -25.62 -8.29 -33.49
CA CYS A 20 -26.51 -7.47 -32.66
C CYS A 20 -26.83 -8.11 -31.30
N GLU A 21 -27.01 -9.44 -31.24
CA GLU A 21 -27.20 -10.18 -29.98
C GLU A 21 -25.99 -10.09 -29.04
N ARG A 22 -24.79 -9.84 -29.57
CA ARG A 22 -23.56 -9.62 -28.81
C ARG A 22 -23.20 -8.14 -28.64
N ALA A 23 -24.16 -7.23 -28.88
CA ALA A 23 -23.92 -5.78 -28.88
C ALA A 23 -22.70 -5.36 -29.73
N PHE A 24 -22.46 -6.06 -30.85
CA PHE A 24 -21.31 -5.88 -31.73
C PHE A 24 -19.94 -6.02 -31.04
N SER A 25 -19.87 -6.73 -29.91
CA SER A 25 -18.67 -6.85 -29.07
C SER A 25 -18.11 -5.50 -28.58
N VAL A 26 -18.88 -4.42 -28.66
CA VAL A 26 -18.49 -3.10 -28.15
C VAL A 26 -18.35 -3.14 -26.64
N ASP A 27 -19.24 -3.86 -25.97
CA ASP A 27 -19.18 -4.06 -24.52
C ASP A 27 -17.91 -4.83 -24.11
N GLU A 28 -17.53 -5.87 -24.84
CA GLU A 28 -16.30 -6.65 -24.60
C GLU A 28 -15.04 -5.82 -24.85
N LEU A 29 -15.05 -5.00 -25.90
CA LEU A 29 -13.96 -4.08 -26.20
C LEU A 29 -13.82 -3.02 -25.10
N TYR A 30 -14.92 -2.43 -24.64
CA TYR A 30 -14.90 -1.44 -23.57
C TYR A 30 -14.42 -2.05 -22.24
N GLU A 31 -14.90 -3.25 -21.93
CA GLU A 31 -14.48 -4.00 -20.74
C GLU A 31 -12.97 -4.26 -20.77
N PHE A 32 -12.42 -4.68 -21.92
CA PHE A 32 -10.99 -4.95 -22.05
C PHE A 32 -10.14 -3.66 -22.07
N LEU A 33 -10.57 -2.64 -22.82
CA LEU A 33 -9.74 -1.46 -23.08
C LEU A 33 -9.75 -0.47 -21.91
N PHE A 34 -10.85 -0.40 -21.15
CA PHE A 34 -11.02 0.60 -20.10
C PHE A 34 -11.23 -0.02 -18.72
N VAL A 35 -12.15 -0.99 -18.60
CA VAL A 35 -12.57 -1.48 -17.27
C VAL A 35 -11.52 -2.40 -16.64
N ALA A 36 -11.01 -3.37 -17.39
CA ALA A 36 -9.99 -4.30 -16.95
C ALA A 36 -8.69 -3.60 -16.49
N PRO A 37 -8.09 -2.67 -17.27
CA PRO A 37 -6.90 -1.94 -16.84
C PRO A 37 -7.18 -1.03 -15.65
N TYR A 38 -8.33 -0.34 -15.62
CA TYR A 38 -8.71 0.48 -14.46
C TYR A 38 -8.81 -0.35 -13.17
N ARG A 39 -9.48 -1.51 -13.22
CA ARG A 39 -9.56 -2.42 -12.06
C ARG A 39 -8.19 -2.97 -11.66
N ALA A 40 -7.29 -3.22 -12.61
CA ALA A 40 -5.92 -3.63 -12.31
C ALA A 40 -5.14 -2.52 -11.59
N LEU A 41 -5.26 -1.28 -12.04
CA LEU A 41 -4.62 -0.13 -11.40
C LEU A 41 -5.13 0.07 -9.96
N VAL A 42 -6.44 -0.02 -9.74
CA VAL A 42 -7.04 0.07 -8.39
C VAL A 42 -6.47 -1.01 -7.47
N ARG A 43 -6.34 -2.26 -7.94
CA ARG A 43 -5.74 -3.34 -7.14
C ARG A 43 -4.27 -3.07 -6.80
N LEU A 44 -3.50 -2.54 -7.74
CA LEU A 44 -2.09 -2.20 -7.52
C LEU A 44 -1.92 -1.08 -6.48
N VAL A 45 -2.75 -0.04 -6.56
CA VAL A 45 -2.74 1.08 -5.60
C VAL A 45 -3.10 0.57 -4.21
N ARG A 46 -4.17 -0.22 -4.08
CA ARG A 46 -4.58 -0.80 -2.79
C ARG A 46 -3.50 -1.71 -2.20
N PHE A 47 -2.88 -2.56 -3.02
CA PHE A 47 -1.76 -3.39 -2.57
C PHE A 47 -0.59 -2.55 -2.06
N THR A 48 -0.27 -1.46 -2.76
CA THR A 48 0.82 -0.57 -2.34
C THR A 48 0.51 0.10 -1.01
N ASP A 49 -0.72 0.58 -0.83
CA ASP A 49 -1.15 1.23 0.42
C ASP A 49 -1.19 0.22 1.58
N ASP A 50 -1.91 -0.89 1.41
CA ASP A 50 -2.13 -1.88 2.45
C ASP A 50 -0.85 -2.65 2.83
N GLU A 51 0.06 -2.90 1.88
CA GLU A 51 1.27 -3.69 2.17
C GLU A 51 2.43 -2.78 2.59
N VAL A 52 2.67 -1.66 1.90
CA VAL A 52 3.85 -0.83 2.12
C VAL A 52 3.63 0.13 3.28
N VAL A 53 2.52 0.86 3.30
CA VAL A 53 2.27 1.87 4.35
C VAL A 53 2.05 1.20 5.69
N ASP A 54 1.23 0.15 5.72
CA ASP A 54 0.92 -0.58 6.94
C ASP A 54 2.15 -1.33 7.50
N ALA A 55 2.99 -1.91 6.64
CA ALA A 55 4.27 -2.50 7.07
C ALA A 55 5.23 -1.44 7.61
N TYR A 56 5.31 -0.26 6.99
CA TYR A 56 6.18 0.81 7.45
C TYR A 56 5.73 1.37 8.80
N VAL A 57 4.42 1.59 8.96
CA VAL A 57 3.82 2.07 10.21
C VAL A 57 4.03 1.04 11.32
N ARG A 58 3.69 -0.23 11.10
CA ARG A 58 3.96 -1.30 12.10
C ARG A 58 5.45 -1.42 12.41
N GLY A 59 6.30 -1.37 11.39
CA GLY A 59 7.75 -1.43 11.53
C GLY A 59 8.29 -0.31 12.42
N SER A 60 7.85 0.93 12.18
CA SER A 60 8.22 2.08 13.00
C SER A 60 7.78 1.93 14.46
N GLY A 61 6.57 1.42 14.69
CA GLY A 61 6.06 1.15 16.04
C GLY A 61 6.84 0.06 16.77
N VAL A 62 7.21 -1.02 16.07
CA VAL A 62 8.07 -2.09 16.62
C VAL A 62 9.45 -1.55 16.97
N LEU A 63 10.07 -0.79 16.07
CA LEU A 63 11.38 -0.16 16.32
C LEU A 63 11.33 0.79 17.52
N ALA A 64 10.31 1.63 17.63
CA ALA A 64 10.13 2.52 18.78
C ALA A 64 9.98 1.74 20.10
N ARG A 65 9.23 0.63 20.10
CA ARG A 65 9.08 -0.23 21.27
C ARG A 65 10.38 -0.94 21.65
N LEU A 66 11.14 -1.42 20.66
CA LEU A 66 12.45 -2.05 20.89
C LEU A 66 13.45 -1.04 21.43
N ALA A 67 13.50 0.17 20.87
CA ALA A 67 14.34 1.27 21.37
C ALA A 67 13.97 1.61 22.83
N GLY A 68 12.68 1.77 23.12
CA GLY A 68 12.20 1.99 24.49
C GLY A 68 12.50 0.83 25.45
N ALA A 69 12.45 -0.42 24.98
CA ALA A 69 12.85 -1.59 25.77
C ALA A 69 14.37 -1.60 26.03
N GLY A 70 15.18 -1.26 25.04
CA GLY A 70 16.63 -1.10 25.21
C GLY A 70 16.98 0.00 26.21
N LEU A 71 16.37 1.18 26.09
CA LEU A 71 16.54 2.27 27.05
C LEU A 71 16.12 1.86 28.47
N ARG A 72 15.03 1.08 28.59
CA ARG A 72 14.59 0.56 29.89
C ARG A 72 15.61 -0.39 30.53
N LEU A 73 16.37 -1.15 29.73
CA LEU A 73 17.47 -1.98 30.25
C LEU A 73 18.64 -1.13 30.76
N THR A 74 18.85 0.07 30.21
CA THR A 74 19.87 1.02 30.67
C THR A 74 19.48 1.68 32.00
N GLN A 75 18.20 1.64 32.38
CA GLN A 75 17.74 2.08 33.70
C GLN A 75 18.05 1.00 34.77
N THR A 76 19.32 0.81 35.10
CA THR A 76 19.77 -0.13 36.15
C THR A 76 19.55 0.40 37.57
N GLY A 77 19.04 1.62 37.74
CA GLY A 77 18.86 2.28 39.04
C GLY A 77 20.16 2.68 39.76
N ASN A 78 21.32 2.36 39.17
CA ASN A 78 22.63 2.68 39.75
C ASN A 78 23.09 4.07 39.30
N VAL A 79 23.02 5.04 40.22
CA VAL A 79 23.44 6.44 40.00
C VAL A 79 24.89 6.54 39.51
N GLN A 80 25.77 5.62 39.94
CA GLN A 80 27.17 5.62 39.53
C GLN A 80 27.32 5.41 38.02
N THR A 81 26.54 4.51 37.42
CA THR A 81 26.57 4.24 35.97
C THR A 81 26.13 5.45 35.16
N TYR A 82 25.13 6.19 35.64
CA TYR A 82 24.73 7.46 35.01
C TYR A 82 25.83 8.50 35.10
N LEU A 83 26.52 8.58 36.24
CA LEU A 83 27.58 9.56 36.47
C LEU A 83 28.82 9.28 35.61
N THR A 84 29.24 8.02 35.47
CA THR A 84 30.32 7.64 34.55
C THR A 84 29.93 7.87 33.09
N GLY A 85 28.69 7.54 32.70
CA GLY A 85 28.18 7.83 31.36
C GLY A 85 28.16 9.33 31.04
N LEU A 86 27.72 10.16 32.00
CA LEU A 86 27.72 11.61 31.89
C LEU A 86 29.14 12.17 31.70
N LEU A 87 30.07 11.78 32.57
CA LEU A 87 31.48 12.20 32.49
C LEU A 87 32.12 11.79 31.15
N ALA A 88 31.91 10.55 30.72
CA ALA A 88 32.40 10.07 29.43
C ALA A 88 31.83 10.87 28.26
N GLY A 89 30.52 11.20 28.30
CA GLY A 89 29.87 12.05 27.30
C GLY A 89 30.45 13.47 27.23
N VAL A 90 30.69 14.10 28.38
CA VAL A 90 31.31 15.44 28.46
C VAL A 90 32.71 15.44 27.84
N VAL A 91 33.53 14.44 28.18
CA VAL A 91 34.90 14.31 27.63
C VAL A 91 34.85 14.11 26.12
N LEU A 92 33.96 13.25 25.62
CA LEU A 92 33.77 13.04 24.18
C LEU A 92 33.37 14.32 23.45
N ILE A 93 32.40 15.08 23.97
CA ILE A 93 31.98 16.36 23.39
C ILE A 93 33.14 17.35 23.38
N ALA A 94 33.88 17.48 24.48
CA ALA A 94 35.03 18.36 24.57
C ALA A 94 36.09 18.02 23.52
N ILE A 95 36.43 16.73 23.37
CA ILE A 95 37.36 16.27 22.32
C ILE A 95 36.81 16.61 20.93
N SER A 96 35.52 16.33 20.68
CA SER A 96 34.87 16.58 19.39
C SER A 96 34.96 18.06 19.00
N VAL A 97 34.70 18.96 19.96
CA VAL A 97 34.80 20.40 19.76
C VAL A 97 36.25 20.79 19.46
N VAL A 98 37.21 20.30 20.26
CA VAL A 98 38.64 20.59 20.04
C VAL A 98 39.14 20.10 18.68
N MET A 99 38.65 18.95 18.20
CA MET A 99 39.00 18.43 16.87
C MET A 99 38.30 19.15 15.71
N ALA A 100 37.20 19.86 15.99
CA ALA A 100 36.44 20.62 15.00
C ALA A 100 36.88 22.08 14.88
N GLN A 101 37.83 22.53 15.71
CA GLN A 101 38.49 23.83 15.63
C GLN A 101 39.76 23.72 14.78
#